data_AF-A0A959YW40-F1
#
_entry.id   AF-A0A959YW40-F1
#
_cell.length_a   1.000
_cell.length_b   1.000
_cell.length_c   1.000
_cell.angle_alpha   90.00
_cell.angle_beta   90.00
_cell.angle_gamma   90.00
#
_symmetry.space_group_name_H-M   'P 1'
#
loop_
_entity.id
_entity.type
_entity.pdbx_description
1 polymer ?
#
loop_
_entity_poly.entity_id
_entity_poly.type
_entity_poly.pdbx_seq_one_letter_code
_entity_poly.pdbx_strand_id
1 'polypeptide(L)'
;MNLIEKQLIALEDPALNIDAWKASTVMILVTLLGKDHPSVEQIESIKYSFFGIGTGRGYVSHNNLESCKKQARSVLETLLLIEEQKSTTQSTEALSTTTDLSITAMRMTIQEAARAISEEGKTSPKVAAAVVVDNELSGIAFRGQLGAGDHAEYTLFEKVLGGRNVTGATLYTTLEPCTSRKKHKPCADWIIEKKIARVVVGMLDPNPRIYGIGCKQLRDAGIRVEYYPVDLRRELEILNSDFIAQYRANPKLKGEATFNPLNNNGIYTIGHGDFLFELKFSQASSSSIHLYNDPPSIDTIALAQDHREFNEILDATVFDTSSRTRTLLEQEIAVLQNSKGHFAAVKIVDVKDKSHGDAIDELHISYWIQENGSSSFA
;
A
#
# COMPACT_ATOMS: atom_id res chain seq x y z
N MET A 1 30.08 29.21 4.92
CA MET A 1 29.92 27.75 4.93
C MET A 1 28.75 27.42 5.83
N ASN A 2 27.63 26.98 5.24
CA ASN A 2 26.44 26.60 5.99
C ASN A 2 26.79 25.43 6.93
N LEU A 3 26.06 25.30 8.01
CA LEU A 3 26.24 24.29 9.04
C LEU A 3 26.19 22.86 8.46
N ILE A 4 25.45 22.65 7.38
CA ILE A 4 25.39 21.40 6.61
C ILE A 4 26.72 21.11 5.90
N GLU A 5 27.33 22.10 5.25
CA GLU A 5 28.63 21.96 4.56
C GLU A 5 29.76 21.64 5.55
N LYS A 6 29.72 22.21 6.77
CA LYS A 6 30.65 21.87 7.86
C LYS A 6 30.58 20.39 8.27
N GLN A 7 29.38 19.82 8.27
CA GLN A 7 29.19 18.41 8.62
C GLN A 7 29.62 17.47 7.50
N LEU A 8 29.40 17.86 6.24
CA LEU A 8 29.90 17.11 5.08
C LEU A 8 31.43 17.02 5.07
N ILE A 9 32.13 18.11 5.41
CA ILE A 9 33.59 18.11 5.52
C ILE A 9 34.05 17.26 6.71
N ALA A 10 33.36 17.32 7.85
CA ALA A 10 33.70 16.51 9.02
C ALA A 10 33.59 15.00 8.75
N LEU A 11 32.70 14.55 7.86
CA LEU A 11 32.58 13.14 7.47
C LEU A 11 33.85 12.58 6.78
N GLU A 12 34.63 13.45 6.15
CA GLU A 12 35.87 13.10 5.46
C GLU A 12 37.06 12.99 6.41
N ASP A 13 36.92 13.42 7.67
CA ASP A 13 37.98 13.30 8.67
C ASP A 13 38.17 11.82 9.10
N PRO A 14 39.37 11.24 8.90
CA PRO A 14 39.66 9.88 9.36
C PRO A 14 39.73 9.75 10.88
N ALA A 15 39.88 10.86 11.63
CA ALA A 15 39.88 10.89 13.09
C ALA A 15 38.51 11.26 13.69
N LEU A 16 37.44 11.26 12.88
CA LEU A 16 36.11 11.68 13.30
C LEU A 16 35.61 10.89 14.53
N ASN A 17 35.38 11.60 15.63
CA ASN A 17 34.64 11.06 16.76
C ASN A 17 33.15 10.99 16.41
N ILE A 18 32.70 9.78 16.07
CA ILE A 18 31.34 9.48 15.59
C ILE A 18 30.26 9.90 16.59
N ASP A 19 30.48 9.73 17.89
CA ASP A 19 29.46 10.01 18.89
C ASP A 19 29.28 11.51 19.11
N ALA A 20 30.39 12.26 19.07
CA ALA A 20 30.36 13.73 19.07
C ALA A 20 29.72 14.28 17.78
N TRP A 21 30.05 13.69 16.62
CA TRP A 21 29.50 14.08 15.33
C TRP A 21 27.98 13.82 15.23
N LYS A 22 27.51 12.64 15.69
CA LYS A 22 26.08 12.29 15.76
C LYS A 22 25.29 13.28 16.62
N ALA A 23 25.82 13.65 17.79
CA ALA A 23 25.18 14.64 18.67
C ALA A 23 25.05 16.00 17.98
N SER A 24 26.08 16.44 17.26
CA SER A 24 26.05 17.71 16.52
C SER A 24 25.07 17.69 15.33
N THR A 25 24.96 16.58 14.61
CA THR A 25 24.07 16.44 13.44
C THR A 25 22.58 16.42 13.83
N VAL A 26 22.25 15.78 14.95
CA VAL A 26 20.87 15.79 15.48
C VAL A 26 20.46 17.21 15.88
N MET A 27 21.36 17.98 16.51
CA MET A 27 21.09 19.38 16.85
C MET A 27 20.82 20.25 15.61
N ILE A 28 21.53 19.97 14.50
CA ILE A 28 21.35 20.68 13.22
C ILE A 28 20.00 20.35 12.58
N LEU A 29 19.63 19.07 12.53
CA LEU A 29 18.33 18.62 12.04
C LEU A 29 17.19 19.26 12.83
N VAL A 30 17.36 19.38 14.14
CA VAL A 30 16.40 20.02 15.05
C VAL A 30 16.26 21.52 14.78
N THR A 31 17.38 22.22 14.59
CA THR A 31 17.38 23.65 14.25
C THR A 31 16.75 23.90 12.86
N LEU A 32 17.00 23.03 11.88
CA LEU A 32 16.43 23.13 10.52
C LEU A 32 14.96 22.73 10.44
N LEU A 33 14.51 21.80 11.29
CA LEU A 33 13.12 21.32 11.35
C LEU A 33 12.23 22.13 12.32
N GLY A 34 12.78 23.18 12.95
CA GLY A 34 12.00 24.20 13.67
C GLY A 34 11.34 23.73 14.97
N LYS A 35 11.90 22.75 15.68
CA LYS A 35 11.41 22.38 17.02
C LYS A 35 12.33 22.96 18.09
N ASP A 36 11.76 23.72 19.03
CA ASP A 36 12.47 24.19 20.22
C ASP A 36 13.04 23.00 21.00
N HIS A 37 14.33 23.12 21.35
CA HIS A 37 15.18 22.16 22.06
C HIS A 37 14.52 20.82 22.48
N PRO A 38 14.70 19.73 21.71
CA PRO A 38 14.08 18.44 21.98
C PRO A 38 14.66 17.81 23.24
N SER A 39 13.84 17.02 23.91
CA SER A 39 14.26 16.26 25.09
C SER A 39 15.29 15.18 24.71
N VAL A 40 16.06 14.72 25.70
CA VAL A 40 17.06 13.64 25.53
C VAL A 40 16.43 12.38 24.91
N GLU A 41 15.19 12.02 25.29
CA GLU A 41 14.44 10.90 24.70
C GLU A 41 14.07 11.11 23.22
N GLN A 42 13.75 12.34 22.82
CA GLN A 42 13.47 12.66 21.42
C GLN A 42 14.74 12.57 20.56
N ILE A 43 15.88 12.98 21.12
CA ILE A 43 17.20 12.83 20.48
C ILE A 43 17.54 11.34 20.30
N GLU A 44 17.24 10.49 21.27
CA GLU A 44 17.48 9.04 21.15
C GLU A 44 16.56 8.36 20.13
N SER A 45 15.28 8.75 20.07
CA SER A 45 14.32 8.27 19.07
C SER A 45 14.74 8.63 17.63
N ILE A 46 15.24 9.85 17.41
CA ILE A 46 15.75 10.30 16.10
C ILE A 46 17.03 9.54 15.73
N LYS A 47 17.94 9.29 16.70
CA LYS A 47 19.13 8.45 16.48
C LYS A 47 18.76 7.03 16.04
N TYR A 48 17.74 6.44 16.64
CA TYR A 48 17.27 5.08 16.31
C TYR A 48 16.66 5.00 14.90
N SER A 49 15.85 5.97 14.53
CA SER A 49 15.11 5.99 13.26
C SER A 49 15.97 6.36 12.05
N PHE A 50 17.00 7.18 12.22
CA PHE A 50 17.87 7.60 11.11
C PHE A 50 19.15 6.78 10.94
N PHE A 51 19.73 6.22 12.01
CA PHE A 51 21.03 5.54 11.93
C PHE A 51 21.03 4.06 12.32
N GLY A 52 19.91 3.49 12.77
CA GLY A 52 19.75 2.04 12.91
C GLY A 52 20.82 1.32 13.74
N ILE A 53 21.33 1.92 14.82
CA ILE A 53 22.24 1.26 15.76
C ILE A 53 21.61 1.30 17.15
N GLY A 54 21.08 0.17 17.59
CA GLY A 54 20.57 0.01 18.93
C GLY A 54 21.69 -0.20 19.95
N THR A 55 21.71 0.60 21.01
CA THR A 55 22.46 0.31 22.22
C THR A 55 21.62 -0.60 23.10
N GLY A 56 21.85 -1.92 23.04
CA GLY A 56 21.17 -2.87 23.91
C GLY A 56 21.36 -4.32 23.49
N ARG A 57 22.27 -5.01 24.17
CA ARG A 57 22.51 -6.47 24.23
C ARG A 57 21.91 -7.30 23.07
N GLY A 58 22.77 -7.67 22.11
CA GLY A 58 22.60 -8.94 21.38
C GLY A 58 22.46 -8.88 19.85
N TYR A 59 22.50 -7.71 19.21
CA TYR A 59 22.53 -7.63 17.74
C TYR A 59 23.72 -6.80 17.26
N VAL A 60 24.77 -7.50 16.80
CA VAL A 60 25.85 -6.90 16.00
C VAL A 60 25.39 -6.94 14.54
N SER A 61 24.57 -5.98 14.11
CA SER A 61 24.41 -5.76 12.68
C SER A 61 25.68 -5.05 12.18
N HIS A 62 26.38 -5.70 11.26
CA HIS A 62 27.60 -5.18 10.64
C HIS A 62 27.25 -4.04 9.66
N ASN A 63 26.81 -2.89 10.16
CA ASN A 63 26.93 -1.66 9.41
C ASN A 63 28.36 -1.16 9.59
N ASN A 64 29.22 -1.42 8.60
CA ASN A 64 30.57 -0.86 8.62
C ASN A 64 30.50 0.69 8.63
N LEU A 65 31.50 1.33 9.24
CA LEU A 65 31.55 2.79 9.40
C LEU A 65 31.32 3.54 8.07
N GLU A 66 31.84 2.99 6.98
CA GLU A 66 31.68 3.54 5.63
C GLU A 66 30.22 3.57 5.16
N SER A 67 29.42 2.55 5.49
CA SER A 67 27.98 2.50 5.20
C SER A 67 27.24 3.62 5.94
N CYS A 68 27.55 3.83 7.23
CA CYS A 68 26.96 4.92 8.02
C CYS A 68 27.37 6.31 7.49
N LYS A 69 28.64 6.49 7.09
CA LYS A 69 29.12 7.75 6.49
C LYS A 69 28.42 8.03 5.15
N LYS A 70 28.19 7.01 4.33
CA LYS A 70 27.50 7.13 3.02
C LYS A 70 26.03 7.53 3.19
N GLN A 71 25.33 6.93 4.14
CA GLN A 71 23.94 7.28 4.45
C GLN A 71 23.82 8.71 5.00
N ALA A 72 24.71 9.09 5.93
CA ALA A 72 24.78 10.45 6.47
C ALA A 72 24.98 11.51 5.37
N ARG A 73 25.94 11.27 4.46
CA ARG A 73 26.24 12.18 3.35
C ARG A 73 25.03 12.40 2.45
N SER A 74 24.34 11.33 2.07
CA SER A 74 23.14 11.41 1.22
C SER A 74 22.03 12.29 1.81
N VAL A 75 21.83 12.23 3.13
CA VAL A 75 20.85 13.06 3.84
C VAL A 75 21.29 14.53 3.85
N LEU A 76 22.56 14.82 4.17
CA LEU A 76 23.07 16.19 4.22
C LEU A 76 23.06 16.87 2.84
N GLU A 77 23.41 16.14 1.78
CA GLU A 77 23.33 16.63 0.39
C GLU A 77 21.88 16.94 -0.02
N THR A 78 20.91 16.11 0.39
CA THR A 78 19.49 16.36 0.13
C THR A 78 19.01 17.64 0.83
N LEU A 79 19.47 17.89 2.06
CA LEU A 79 19.11 19.11 2.80
C LEU A 79 19.71 20.38 2.19
N LEU A 80 20.94 20.30 1.65
CA LEU A 80 21.56 21.38 0.88
C LEU A 80 20.75 21.75 -0.36
N LEU A 81 20.30 20.73 -1.12
CA LEU A 81 19.43 20.95 -2.29
C LEU A 81 18.11 21.64 -1.91
N ILE A 82 17.53 21.30 -0.76
CA ILE A 82 16.31 21.93 -0.25
C ILE A 82 16.55 23.41 0.13
N GLU A 83 17.69 23.74 0.73
CA GLU A 83 18.05 25.13 1.04
C GLU A 83 18.33 25.97 -0.22
N GLU A 84 19.02 25.41 -1.21
CA GLU A 84 19.26 26.07 -2.49
C GLU A 84 17.93 26.35 -3.23
N GLN A 85 16.97 25.42 -3.15
CA GLN A 85 15.63 25.63 -3.70
C GLN A 85 14.83 26.71 -2.96
N LYS A 86 15.01 26.86 -1.64
CA LYS A 86 14.43 27.97 -0.85
C LYS A 86 15.03 29.33 -1.19
N SER A 87 16.32 29.38 -1.54
CA SER A 87 17.00 30.62 -1.98
C SER A 87 16.56 31.07 -3.37
N THR A 88 16.07 30.17 -4.22
CA THR A 88 15.72 30.44 -5.61
C THR A 88 14.26 30.91 -5.77
N THR A 89 13.44 30.84 -4.70
CA THR A 89 11.98 31.07 -4.72
C THR A 89 11.54 32.54 -4.80
N GLN A 90 12.38 33.48 -5.27
CA GLN A 90 12.01 34.89 -5.46
C GLN A 90 11.56 35.26 -6.89
N SER A 91 11.36 34.29 -7.80
CA SER A 91 11.05 34.59 -9.21
C SER A 91 9.94 33.75 -9.87
N THR A 92 8.91 33.30 -9.13
CA THR A 92 7.88 32.39 -9.68
C THR A 92 6.47 32.64 -9.10
N GLU A 93 5.77 33.67 -9.55
CA GLU A 93 4.37 33.92 -9.12
C GLU A 93 3.31 33.15 -9.95
N ALA A 94 3.57 32.80 -11.22
CA ALA A 94 2.58 32.12 -12.07
C ALA A 94 2.54 30.59 -11.93
N LEU A 95 3.65 29.94 -11.54
CA LEU A 95 3.70 28.49 -11.27
C LEU A 95 3.22 28.16 -9.84
N SER A 96 3.27 29.15 -8.95
CA SER A 96 2.87 29.06 -7.53
C SER A 96 1.36 28.83 -7.38
N THR A 97 0.52 29.58 -8.09
CA THR A 97 -0.95 29.56 -7.93
C THR A 97 -1.60 28.25 -8.38
N THR A 98 -1.15 27.66 -9.49
CA THR A 98 -1.69 26.36 -9.97
C THR A 98 -1.25 25.19 -9.08
N THR A 99 -0.05 25.26 -8.52
CA THR A 99 0.46 24.25 -7.56
C THR A 99 -0.33 24.32 -6.24
N ASP A 100 -0.62 25.53 -5.76
CA ASP A 100 -1.37 25.77 -4.53
C ASP A 100 -2.83 25.25 -4.61
N LEU A 101 -3.52 25.55 -5.71
CA LEU A 101 -4.88 25.04 -5.93
C LEU A 101 -4.91 23.51 -6.07
N SER A 102 -3.93 22.91 -6.74
CA SER A 102 -3.86 21.45 -6.89
C SER A 102 -3.71 20.76 -5.54
N ILE A 103 -2.81 21.26 -4.69
CA ILE A 103 -2.61 20.75 -3.32
C ILE A 103 -3.85 20.99 -2.47
N THR A 104 -4.50 22.15 -2.61
CA THR A 104 -5.74 22.45 -1.90
C THR A 104 -6.84 21.47 -2.27
N ALA A 105 -7.07 21.22 -3.57
CA ALA A 105 -8.06 20.24 -4.03
C ALA A 105 -7.76 18.83 -3.48
N MET A 106 -6.49 18.39 -3.54
CA MET A 106 -6.07 17.10 -2.97
C MET A 106 -6.36 17.02 -1.46
N ARG A 107 -5.99 18.04 -0.67
CA ARG A 107 -6.26 18.06 0.78
C ARG A 107 -7.74 18.10 1.10
N MET A 108 -8.54 18.87 0.36
CA MET A 108 -9.99 18.91 0.53
C MET A 108 -10.62 17.55 0.24
N THR A 109 -10.17 16.83 -0.80
CA THR A 109 -10.67 15.48 -1.06
C THR A 109 -10.31 14.50 0.06
N ILE A 110 -9.14 14.60 0.69
CA ILE A 110 -8.79 13.76 1.84
C ILE A 110 -9.75 14.03 3.02
N GLN A 111 -10.02 15.31 3.31
CA GLN A 111 -10.96 15.71 4.36
C GLN A 111 -12.38 15.20 4.09
N GLU A 112 -12.87 15.33 2.86
CA GLU A 112 -14.20 14.84 2.49
C GLU A 112 -14.26 13.30 2.46
N ALA A 113 -13.17 12.62 2.09
CA ALA A 113 -13.12 11.16 2.13
C ALA A 113 -13.30 10.62 3.56
N ALA A 114 -12.80 11.34 4.57
CA ALA A 114 -13.01 10.97 5.97
C ALA A 114 -14.50 10.96 6.40
N ARG A 115 -15.34 11.73 5.70
CA ARG A 115 -16.80 11.81 5.91
C ARG A 115 -17.57 10.69 5.20
N ALA A 116 -16.90 9.85 4.42
CA ALA A 116 -17.54 8.78 3.66
C ALA A 116 -18.30 7.79 4.54
N ILE A 117 -19.48 7.40 4.06
CA ILE A 117 -20.43 6.54 4.75
C ILE A 117 -20.33 5.12 4.18
N SER A 118 -20.06 4.17 5.06
CA SER A 118 -20.07 2.74 4.72
C SER A 118 -21.49 2.19 4.74
N GLU A 119 -21.79 1.21 3.88
CA GLU A 119 -23.01 0.42 4.05
C GLU A 119 -22.97 -0.40 5.33
N GLU A 120 -24.14 -0.68 5.88
CA GLU A 120 -24.30 -1.58 7.02
C GLU A 120 -23.67 -2.95 6.73
N GLY A 121 -22.86 -3.44 7.68
CA GLY A 121 -22.19 -4.74 7.59
C GLY A 121 -21.04 -4.82 6.57
N LYS A 122 -20.59 -3.72 5.97
CA LYS A 122 -19.46 -3.71 5.02
C LYS A 122 -18.40 -2.67 5.38
N THR A 123 -17.13 -3.08 5.35
CA THR A 123 -16.01 -2.12 5.34
C THR A 123 -15.85 -1.57 3.93
N SER A 124 -16.38 -0.37 3.70
CA SER A 124 -16.27 0.31 2.41
C SER A 124 -15.08 1.28 2.41
N PRO A 125 -14.48 1.56 1.24
CA PRO A 125 -13.42 2.54 1.16
C PRO A 125 -13.92 3.96 1.45
N LYS A 126 -13.07 4.75 2.08
CA LYS A 126 -13.20 6.19 2.30
C LYS A 126 -12.75 6.92 1.03
N VAL A 127 -13.73 7.32 0.21
CA VAL A 127 -13.48 7.92 -1.11
C VAL A 127 -14.14 9.29 -1.22
N ALA A 128 -13.43 10.23 -1.81
CA ALA A 128 -13.96 11.51 -2.30
C ALA A 128 -13.36 11.88 -3.64
N ALA A 129 -14.08 12.75 -4.36
CA ALA A 129 -13.65 13.28 -5.63
C ALA A 129 -14.01 14.77 -5.75
N ALA A 130 -13.17 15.52 -6.44
CA ALA A 130 -13.34 16.95 -6.69
C ALA A 130 -13.02 17.28 -8.16
N VAL A 131 -13.78 18.20 -8.74
CA VAL A 131 -13.51 18.70 -10.10
C VAL A 131 -13.06 20.16 -10.03
N VAL A 132 -11.98 20.46 -10.75
CA VAL A 132 -11.48 21.81 -10.99
C VAL A 132 -11.65 22.16 -12.47
N VAL A 133 -12.37 23.25 -12.74
CA VAL A 133 -12.60 23.82 -14.08
C VAL A 133 -12.03 25.24 -14.07
N ASP A 134 -11.26 25.64 -15.07
CA ASP A 134 -10.71 27.00 -15.21
C ASP A 134 -10.02 27.55 -13.94
N ASN A 135 -9.23 26.71 -13.26
CA ASN A 135 -8.58 27.00 -11.98
C ASN A 135 -9.55 27.37 -10.83
N GLU A 136 -10.77 26.84 -10.86
CA GLU A 136 -11.76 26.97 -9.80
C GLU A 136 -12.25 25.60 -9.35
N LEU A 137 -12.26 25.35 -8.03
CA LEU A 137 -12.89 24.17 -7.45
C LEU A 137 -14.41 24.22 -7.67
N SER A 138 -14.89 23.44 -8.64
CA SER A 138 -16.27 23.49 -9.12
C SER A 138 -17.22 22.55 -8.37
N GLY A 139 -16.68 21.59 -7.63
CA GLY A 139 -17.48 20.68 -6.82
C GLY A 139 -16.63 19.63 -6.14
N ILE A 140 -17.12 19.12 -5.01
CA ILE A 140 -16.53 18.02 -4.25
C ILE A 140 -17.65 17.11 -3.74
N ALA A 141 -17.41 15.81 -3.74
CA ALA A 141 -18.34 14.82 -3.21
C ALA A 141 -17.59 13.66 -2.55
N PHE A 142 -18.28 12.93 -1.68
CA PHE A 142 -17.76 11.74 -1.02
C PHE A 142 -18.70 10.53 -1.16
N ARG A 143 -18.15 9.33 -0.94
CA ARG A 143 -18.89 8.08 -1.03
C ARG A 143 -20.00 8.01 0.01
N GLY A 144 -21.20 7.65 -0.42
CA GLY A 144 -22.39 7.54 0.44
C GLY A 144 -23.12 8.87 0.66
N GLN A 145 -22.68 9.99 0.06
CA GLN A 145 -23.29 11.31 0.25
C GLN A 145 -24.71 11.42 -0.33
N LEU A 146 -24.96 10.83 -1.52
CA LEU A 146 -26.29 10.85 -2.14
C LEU A 146 -27.17 9.69 -1.65
N GLY A 147 -26.58 8.52 -1.48
CA GLY A 147 -27.25 7.31 -1.03
C GLY A 147 -26.26 6.21 -0.67
N ALA A 148 -26.71 5.23 0.11
CA ALA A 148 -25.87 4.12 0.57
C ALA A 148 -25.22 3.38 -0.63
N GLY A 149 -23.90 3.21 -0.56
CA GLY A 149 -23.10 2.54 -1.60
C GLY A 149 -22.85 3.35 -2.88
N ASP A 150 -23.35 4.58 -2.99
CA ASP A 150 -23.08 5.43 -4.14
C ASP A 150 -21.64 6.00 -4.07
N HIS A 151 -20.93 5.97 -5.19
CA HIS A 151 -19.53 6.41 -5.27
C HIS A 151 -19.42 7.94 -5.31
N ALA A 152 -18.25 8.45 -4.94
CA ALA A 152 -17.98 9.88 -4.91
C ALA A 152 -18.09 10.51 -6.31
N GLU A 153 -17.49 9.90 -7.33
CA GLU A 153 -17.48 10.42 -8.70
C GLU A 153 -18.89 10.45 -9.30
N TYR A 154 -19.70 9.42 -9.04
CA TYR A 154 -21.10 9.42 -9.43
C TYR A 154 -21.87 10.56 -8.76
N THR A 155 -21.74 10.71 -7.43
CA THR A 155 -22.42 11.80 -6.70
C THR A 155 -21.96 13.18 -7.19
N LEU A 156 -20.68 13.32 -7.50
CA LEU A 156 -20.08 14.54 -8.01
C LEU A 156 -20.70 14.93 -9.36
N PHE A 157 -20.72 14.02 -10.33
CA PHE A 157 -21.23 14.30 -11.67
C PHE A 157 -22.76 14.42 -11.72
N GLU A 158 -23.47 13.53 -11.02
CA GLU A 158 -24.93 13.46 -11.07
C GLU A 158 -25.58 14.58 -10.27
N LYS A 159 -25.09 14.83 -9.04
CA LYS A 159 -25.77 15.72 -8.09
C LYS A 159 -25.06 17.05 -7.88
N VAL A 160 -23.76 17.04 -7.59
CA VAL A 160 -23.04 18.25 -7.15
C VAL A 160 -22.81 19.20 -8.33
N LEU A 161 -22.37 18.68 -9.47
CA LEU A 161 -22.11 19.49 -10.66
C LEU A 161 -23.39 19.85 -11.42
N GLY A 162 -24.49 19.11 -11.22
CA GLY A 162 -25.82 19.48 -11.71
C GLY A 162 -25.90 19.79 -13.21
N GLY A 163 -25.09 19.12 -14.04
CA GLY A 163 -25.02 19.35 -15.49
C GLY A 163 -24.02 20.43 -15.95
N ARG A 164 -23.21 21.01 -15.04
CA ARG A 164 -22.09 21.90 -15.40
C ARG A 164 -21.18 21.22 -16.42
N ASN A 165 -20.78 21.96 -17.45
CA ASN A 165 -19.80 21.47 -18.42
C ASN A 165 -18.43 21.38 -17.74
N VAL A 166 -17.86 20.18 -17.76
CA VAL A 166 -16.54 19.87 -17.19
C VAL A 166 -15.57 19.32 -18.24
N THR A 167 -15.89 19.53 -19.52
CA THR A 167 -15.00 19.17 -20.62
C THR A 167 -13.66 19.86 -20.44
N GLY A 168 -12.56 19.11 -20.49
CA GLY A 168 -11.22 19.65 -20.30
C GLY A 168 -10.79 19.85 -18.83
N ALA A 169 -11.66 19.54 -17.87
CA ALA A 169 -11.39 19.75 -16.45
C ALA A 169 -10.31 18.80 -15.89
N THR A 170 -9.83 19.12 -14.68
CA THR A 170 -9.09 18.16 -13.84
C THR A 170 -10.00 17.55 -12.78
N LEU A 171 -10.03 16.22 -12.70
CA LEU A 171 -10.62 15.48 -11.60
C LEU A 171 -9.53 15.07 -10.60
N TYR A 172 -9.77 15.28 -9.32
CA TYR A 172 -9.01 14.73 -8.22
C TYR A 172 -9.86 13.66 -7.55
N THR A 173 -9.34 12.45 -7.37
CA THR A 173 -10.07 11.35 -6.70
C THR A 173 -9.14 10.66 -5.73
N THR A 174 -9.61 10.33 -4.53
CA THR A 174 -8.76 9.74 -3.48
C THR A 174 -8.49 8.25 -3.70
N LEU A 175 -9.31 7.56 -4.49
CA LEU A 175 -9.13 6.15 -4.87
C LEU A 175 -9.27 6.01 -6.38
N GLU A 176 -8.61 5.01 -6.95
CA GLU A 176 -8.73 4.65 -8.36
C GLU A 176 -10.21 4.48 -8.80
N PRO A 177 -10.62 5.13 -9.90
CA PRO A 177 -11.99 4.98 -10.41
C PRO A 177 -12.30 3.55 -10.82
N CYS A 178 -13.41 3.02 -10.32
CA CYS A 178 -13.86 1.67 -10.66
C CYS A 178 -14.24 1.51 -12.14
N THR A 179 -14.05 0.29 -12.65
CA THR A 179 -14.32 -0.12 -14.05
C THR A 179 -15.56 -1.01 -14.20
N SER A 180 -16.17 -1.43 -13.08
CA SER A 180 -17.41 -2.21 -13.09
C SER A 180 -18.29 -1.81 -11.89
N ARG A 181 -19.61 -1.78 -12.10
CA ARG A 181 -20.61 -1.45 -11.07
C ARG A 181 -21.94 -2.13 -11.37
N LYS A 182 -22.71 -2.45 -10.33
CA LYS A 182 -24.03 -3.12 -10.44
C LYS A 182 -25.19 -2.15 -10.66
N LYS A 183 -25.24 -1.06 -9.88
CA LYS A 183 -26.39 -0.12 -9.84
C LYS A 183 -26.29 1.00 -10.87
N HIS A 184 -25.06 1.48 -11.10
CA HIS A 184 -24.78 2.65 -11.93
C HIS A 184 -23.68 2.33 -12.93
N LYS A 185 -23.50 3.19 -13.91
CA LYS A 185 -22.34 3.14 -14.81
C LYS A 185 -21.01 3.23 -14.02
N PRO A 186 -19.95 2.52 -14.45
CA PRO A 186 -18.61 2.62 -13.86
C PRO A 186 -18.08 4.06 -13.78
N CYS A 187 -17.30 4.36 -12.74
CA CYS A 187 -16.75 5.70 -12.56
C CYS A 187 -15.79 6.08 -13.70
N ALA A 188 -14.97 5.14 -14.18
CA ALA A 188 -14.09 5.39 -15.32
C ALA A 188 -14.87 5.81 -16.59
N ASP A 189 -15.99 5.15 -16.87
CA ASP A 189 -16.84 5.49 -18.03
C ASP A 189 -17.47 6.88 -17.89
N TRP A 190 -17.95 7.25 -16.68
CA TRP A 190 -18.42 8.61 -16.41
C TRP A 190 -17.36 9.66 -16.72
N ILE A 191 -16.13 9.43 -16.28
CA ILE A 191 -15.01 10.35 -16.48
C ILE A 191 -14.71 10.53 -17.98
N ILE A 192 -14.72 9.42 -18.74
CA ILE A 192 -14.51 9.41 -20.19
C ILE A 192 -15.62 10.18 -20.91
N GLU A 193 -16.89 9.89 -20.60
CA GLU A 193 -18.04 10.57 -21.21
C GLU A 193 -18.08 12.06 -20.92
N LYS A 194 -17.67 12.46 -19.72
CA LYS A 194 -17.56 13.88 -19.31
C LYS A 194 -16.35 14.59 -19.91
N LYS A 195 -15.50 13.88 -20.67
CA LYS A 195 -14.32 14.41 -21.36
C LYS A 195 -13.38 15.18 -20.43
N ILE A 196 -13.15 14.61 -19.24
CA ILE A 196 -12.13 15.10 -18.30
C ILE A 196 -10.76 14.97 -18.99
N ALA A 197 -9.94 16.03 -18.95
CA ALA A 197 -8.63 16.01 -19.60
C ALA A 197 -7.56 15.38 -18.70
N ARG A 198 -7.68 15.55 -17.39
CA ARG A 198 -6.71 15.07 -16.41
C ARG A 198 -7.38 14.49 -15.19
N VAL A 199 -6.89 13.33 -14.73
CA VAL A 199 -7.32 12.69 -13.48
C VAL A 199 -6.10 12.52 -12.59
N VAL A 200 -6.16 13.05 -11.38
CA VAL A 200 -5.13 12.89 -10.36
C VAL A 200 -5.67 11.93 -9.30
N VAL A 201 -5.01 10.80 -9.12
CA VAL A 201 -5.47 9.67 -8.30
C VAL A 201 -4.69 9.62 -6.98
N GLY A 202 -5.40 9.48 -5.87
CA GLY A 202 -4.83 9.33 -4.54
C GLY A 202 -4.10 8.00 -4.40
N MET A 203 -4.82 6.90 -4.21
CA MET A 203 -4.24 5.56 -4.16
C MET A 203 -4.88 4.63 -5.20
N LEU A 204 -4.11 3.62 -5.63
CA LEU A 204 -4.66 2.52 -6.44
C LEU A 204 -5.60 1.66 -5.60
N ASP A 205 -6.60 1.07 -6.25
CA ASP A 205 -7.55 0.21 -5.54
C ASP A 205 -6.86 -1.12 -5.17
N PRO A 206 -6.84 -1.54 -3.89
CA PRO A 206 -6.26 -2.82 -3.48
C PRO A 206 -6.98 -4.04 -4.06
N ASN A 207 -8.21 -3.88 -4.58
CA ASN A 207 -8.95 -4.95 -5.23
C ASN A 207 -8.28 -5.37 -6.55
N PRO A 208 -7.88 -6.65 -6.72
CA PRO A 208 -7.22 -7.14 -7.94
C PRO A 208 -8.02 -6.87 -9.22
N ARG A 209 -9.35 -6.82 -9.12
CA ARG A 209 -10.27 -6.59 -10.23
C ARG A 209 -10.35 -5.13 -10.67
N ILE A 210 -9.74 -4.22 -9.92
CA ILE A 210 -9.71 -2.78 -10.21
C ILE A 210 -8.27 -2.27 -10.34
N TYR A 211 -7.33 -2.83 -9.55
CA TYR A 211 -5.94 -2.41 -9.44
C TYR A 211 -5.29 -2.08 -10.79
N GLY A 212 -5.09 -0.79 -11.04
CA GLY A 212 -4.46 -0.23 -12.23
C GLY A 212 -5.30 -0.27 -13.51
N ILE A 213 -6.43 -0.99 -13.51
CA ILE A 213 -7.30 -1.17 -14.68
C ILE A 213 -8.07 0.12 -14.97
N GLY A 214 -8.60 0.78 -13.94
CA GLY A 214 -9.30 2.06 -14.09
C GLY A 214 -8.37 3.13 -14.64
N CYS A 215 -7.17 3.22 -14.08
CA CYS A 215 -6.14 4.14 -14.56
C CYS A 215 -5.74 3.83 -16.02
N LYS A 216 -5.62 2.54 -16.39
CA LYS A 216 -5.32 2.14 -17.76
C LYS A 216 -6.44 2.54 -18.72
N GLN A 217 -7.68 2.24 -18.38
CA GLN A 217 -8.85 2.58 -19.21
C GLN A 217 -8.93 4.08 -19.49
N LEU A 218 -8.66 4.92 -18.49
CA LEU A 218 -8.59 6.37 -18.66
C LEU A 218 -7.46 6.80 -19.60
N ARG A 219 -6.25 6.23 -19.46
CA ARG A 219 -5.11 6.51 -20.36
C ARG A 219 -5.40 6.07 -21.79
N ASP A 220 -5.99 4.90 -21.99
CA ASP A 220 -6.37 4.38 -23.31
C ASP A 220 -7.39 5.30 -24.00
N ALA A 221 -8.25 5.98 -23.21
CA ALA A 221 -9.18 6.99 -23.70
C ALA A 221 -8.55 8.40 -23.92
N GLY A 222 -7.22 8.52 -23.77
CA GLY A 222 -6.49 9.77 -23.99
C GLY A 222 -6.48 10.74 -22.80
N ILE A 223 -6.91 10.29 -21.61
CA ILE A 223 -6.94 11.11 -20.39
C ILE A 223 -5.59 11.04 -19.68
N ARG A 224 -5.03 12.20 -19.29
CA ARG A 224 -3.79 12.26 -18.52
C ARG A 224 -4.04 11.78 -17.08
N VAL A 225 -3.38 10.69 -16.67
CA VAL A 225 -3.50 10.15 -15.31
C VAL A 225 -2.22 10.43 -14.52
N GLU A 226 -2.35 11.08 -13.37
CA GLU A 226 -1.28 11.39 -12.42
C GLU A 226 -1.64 10.89 -11.01
N TYR A 227 -0.70 10.98 -10.09
CA TYR A 227 -0.89 10.55 -8.70
C TYR A 227 -0.66 11.69 -7.71
N TYR A 228 -1.30 11.58 -6.55
CA TYR A 228 -1.06 12.49 -5.43
C TYR A 228 0.41 12.39 -4.96
N PRO A 229 0.96 13.44 -4.35
CA PRO A 229 2.23 13.39 -3.63
C PRO A 229 2.29 12.22 -2.63
N VAL A 230 3.49 11.65 -2.44
CA VAL A 230 3.69 10.41 -1.65
C VAL A 230 3.17 10.53 -0.22
N ASP A 231 3.35 11.68 0.43
CA ASP A 231 2.84 11.97 1.76
C ASP A 231 1.30 11.91 1.82
N LEU A 232 0.62 12.57 0.88
CA LEU A 232 -0.85 12.54 0.79
C LEU A 232 -1.40 11.15 0.45
N ARG A 233 -0.65 10.35 -0.33
CA ARG A 233 -1.02 8.95 -0.60
C ARG A 233 -0.96 8.09 0.65
N ARG A 234 0.07 8.27 1.49
CA ARG A 234 0.17 7.58 2.78
C ARG A 234 -0.97 7.96 3.71
N GLU A 235 -1.38 9.23 3.75
CA GLU A 235 -2.56 9.66 4.52
C GLU A 235 -3.82 8.89 4.08
N LEU A 236 -4.02 8.73 2.76
CA LEU A 236 -5.14 7.97 2.21
C LEU A 236 -5.08 6.47 2.50
N GLU A 237 -3.89 5.88 2.45
CA GLU A 237 -3.66 4.48 2.83
C GLU A 237 -3.98 4.25 4.32
N ILE A 238 -3.59 5.17 5.20
CA ILE A 238 -3.93 5.12 6.63
C ILE A 238 -5.45 5.24 6.80
N LEU A 239 -6.08 6.22 6.13
CA LEU A 239 -7.52 6.44 6.17
C LEU A 239 -8.33 5.23 5.68
N ASN A 240 -7.77 4.45 4.75
CA ASN A 240 -8.38 3.25 4.17
C ASN A 240 -7.81 1.94 4.73
N SER A 241 -7.08 1.97 5.85
CA SER A 241 -6.39 0.80 6.40
C SER A 241 -7.28 -0.42 6.57
N ASP A 242 -8.49 -0.27 7.13
CA ASP A 242 -9.44 -1.36 7.30
C ASP A 242 -9.92 -1.95 5.96
N PHE A 243 -10.14 -1.11 4.95
CA PHE A 243 -10.53 -1.56 3.61
C PHE A 243 -9.39 -2.30 2.91
N ILE A 244 -8.17 -1.76 2.99
CA ILE A 244 -6.96 -2.38 2.44
C ILE A 244 -6.68 -3.72 3.11
N ALA A 245 -6.88 -3.80 4.43
CA ALA A 245 -6.64 -5.01 5.21
C ALA A 245 -7.42 -6.22 4.67
N GLN A 246 -8.64 -6.03 4.13
CA GLN A 246 -9.44 -7.11 3.56
C GLN A 246 -8.75 -7.84 2.38
N TYR A 247 -7.90 -7.12 1.63
CA TYR A 247 -7.16 -7.67 0.50
C TYR A 247 -5.75 -8.13 0.86
N ARG A 248 -5.37 -8.02 2.13
CA ARG A 248 -4.07 -8.48 2.65
C ARG A 248 -4.20 -9.55 3.72
N ALA A 249 -5.34 -9.61 4.41
CA ALA A 249 -5.58 -10.53 5.49
C ALA A 249 -7.05 -10.92 5.65
N ASN A 250 -7.28 -12.14 6.12
CA ASN A 250 -8.58 -12.60 6.60
C ASN A 250 -8.41 -13.27 7.98
N PRO A 251 -8.88 -12.65 9.07
CA PRO A 251 -8.65 -13.17 10.42
C PRO A 251 -9.48 -14.42 10.72
N LYS A 252 -10.45 -14.79 9.88
CA LYS A 252 -11.26 -15.99 10.10
C LYS A 252 -10.39 -17.24 10.00
N LEU A 253 -10.73 -18.26 10.77
CA LEU A 253 -10.05 -19.56 10.74
C LEU A 253 -10.48 -20.44 9.56
N LYS A 254 -11.60 -20.12 8.92
CA LYS A 254 -12.07 -20.80 7.70
C LYS A 254 -12.73 -19.79 6.77
N GLY A 255 -12.49 -19.92 5.48
CA GLY A 255 -13.13 -19.06 4.48
C GLY A 255 -12.42 -19.09 3.14
N GLU A 256 -12.71 -18.06 2.36
CA GLU A 256 -12.11 -17.81 1.05
C GLU A 256 -11.49 -16.42 1.02
N ALA A 257 -10.50 -16.25 0.14
CA ALA A 257 -9.86 -14.98 -0.12
C ALA A 257 -9.51 -14.84 -1.60
N THR A 258 -9.65 -13.62 -2.13
CA THR A 258 -9.27 -13.27 -3.49
C THR A 258 -8.37 -12.04 -3.43
N PHE A 259 -7.16 -12.15 -3.97
CA PHE A 259 -6.15 -11.09 -3.93
C PHE A 259 -5.22 -11.17 -5.14
N ASN A 260 -4.40 -10.13 -5.34
CA ASN A 260 -3.35 -10.14 -6.36
C ASN A 260 -2.06 -10.72 -5.76
N PRO A 261 -1.53 -11.86 -6.26
CA PRO A 261 -0.33 -12.49 -5.71
C PRO A 261 0.98 -11.73 -6.00
N LEU A 262 0.94 -10.67 -6.81
CA LEU A 262 2.09 -9.77 -7.05
C LEU A 262 2.11 -8.58 -6.08
N ASN A 263 1.01 -8.33 -5.38
CA ASN A 263 0.91 -7.27 -4.39
C ASN A 263 1.41 -7.75 -3.02
N ASN A 264 1.72 -6.80 -2.13
CA ASN A 264 2.12 -7.09 -0.74
C ASN A 264 3.28 -8.09 -0.61
N ASN A 265 4.27 -8.03 -1.52
CA ASN A 265 5.39 -8.98 -1.61
C ASN A 265 4.96 -10.46 -1.76
N GLY A 266 3.78 -10.66 -2.34
CA GLY A 266 3.12 -11.96 -2.49
C GLY A 266 2.55 -12.52 -1.20
N ILE A 267 2.46 -11.73 -0.12
CA ILE A 267 2.00 -12.21 1.17
C ILE A 267 0.51 -11.93 1.36
N TYR A 268 -0.24 -12.95 1.75
CA TYR A 268 -1.60 -12.85 2.27
C TYR A 268 -1.71 -13.54 3.61
N THR A 269 -2.26 -12.88 4.63
CA THR A 269 -2.34 -13.43 5.99
C THR A 269 -3.70 -14.06 6.26
N ILE A 270 -3.73 -15.26 6.83
CA ILE A 270 -4.96 -15.87 7.34
C ILE A 270 -4.86 -16.15 8.84
N GLY A 271 -6.01 -16.15 9.53
CA GLY A 271 -6.08 -16.37 10.96
C GLY A 271 -5.57 -15.20 11.81
N HIS A 272 -5.42 -15.44 13.11
CA HIS A 272 -4.98 -14.44 14.07
C HIS A 272 -4.31 -15.07 15.30
N GLY A 273 -3.51 -14.28 16.03
CA GLY A 273 -2.86 -14.75 17.26
C GLY A 273 -1.96 -15.97 16.99
N ASP A 274 -2.13 -17.03 17.78
CA ASP A 274 -1.38 -18.28 17.61
C ASP A 274 -1.78 -19.07 16.36
N PHE A 275 -2.92 -18.74 15.75
CA PHE A 275 -3.45 -19.35 14.53
C PHE A 275 -3.10 -18.56 13.26
N LEU A 276 -2.12 -17.65 13.32
CA LEU A 276 -1.73 -16.81 12.20
C LEU A 276 -0.84 -17.58 11.20
N PHE A 277 -1.12 -17.42 9.91
CA PHE A 277 -0.31 -17.92 8.80
C PHE A 277 -0.09 -16.81 7.77
N GLU A 278 1.16 -16.48 7.46
CA GLU A 278 1.51 -15.62 6.33
C GLU A 278 1.77 -16.50 5.10
N LEU A 279 0.84 -16.48 4.15
CA LEU A 279 0.93 -17.24 2.91
C LEU A 279 1.71 -16.44 1.88
N LYS A 280 2.91 -16.88 1.52
CA LYS A 280 3.73 -16.23 0.48
C LYS A 280 3.58 -16.94 -0.85
N PHE A 281 3.13 -16.22 -1.86
CA PHE A 281 2.92 -16.70 -3.22
C PHE A 281 3.80 -16.00 -4.24
N SER A 282 4.02 -16.67 -5.38
CA SER A 282 4.51 -16.05 -6.61
C SER A 282 3.92 -16.77 -7.83
N GLN A 283 3.87 -16.08 -8.97
CA GLN A 283 3.37 -16.66 -10.21
C GLN A 283 4.27 -17.81 -10.68
N ALA A 284 3.68 -18.94 -11.04
CA ALA A 284 4.40 -20.07 -11.64
C ALA A 284 4.04 -20.25 -13.13
N SER A 285 2.75 -20.35 -13.44
CA SER A 285 2.23 -20.39 -14.82
C SER A 285 0.82 -19.81 -14.88
N SER A 286 0.18 -19.85 -16.05
CA SER A 286 -1.22 -19.43 -16.23
C SER A 286 -2.24 -20.17 -15.35
N SER A 287 -1.88 -21.33 -14.79
CA SER A 287 -2.80 -22.19 -14.03
C SER A 287 -2.14 -22.77 -12.78
N SER A 288 -1.04 -22.16 -12.32
CA SER A 288 -0.31 -22.64 -11.15
C SER A 288 0.40 -21.51 -10.40
N ILE A 289 0.58 -21.71 -9.10
CA ILE A 289 1.16 -20.74 -8.18
C ILE A 289 2.23 -21.43 -7.33
N HIS A 290 3.33 -20.74 -7.05
CA HIS A 290 4.28 -21.17 -6.04
C HIS A 290 3.83 -20.70 -4.66
N LEU A 291 3.88 -21.58 -3.66
CA LEU A 291 3.74 -21.29 -2.24
C LEU A 291 5.08 -21.52 -1.55
N TYR A 292 5.46 -20.63 -0.64
CA TYR A 292 6.76 -20.66 0.06
C TYR A 292 6.60 -20.72 1.58
N ASN A 293 7.54 -21.39 2.25
CA ASN A 293 7.67 -21.39 3.71
C ASN A 293 8.64 -20.33 4.25
N ASP A 294 9.05 -19.36 3.41
CA ASP A 294 9.95 -18.28 3.81
C ASP A 294 9.41 -17.36 4.94
N PRO A 295 8.09 -17.11 5.08
CA PRO A 295 7.60 -16.24 6.15
C PRO A 295 7.91 -16.80 7.55
N PRO A 296 8.33 -15.96 8.52
CA PRO A 296 8.68 -16.42 9.88
C PRO A 296 7.54 -17.09 10.65
N SER A 297 6.29 -16.83 10.26
CA SER A 297 5.13 -17.52 10.83
C SER A 297 5.00 -18.96 10.36
N ILE A 298 5.67 -19.39 9.29
CA ILE A 298 5.53 -20.72 8.69
C ILE A 298 6.76 -21.58 9.01
N ASP A 299 6.53 -22.80 9.48
CA ASP A 299 7.59 -23.78 9.73
C ASP A 299 7.73 -24.72 8.53
N THR A 300 6.62 -25.36 8.14
CA THR A 300 6.60 -26.33 7.05
C THR A 300 5.47 -26.11 6.07
N ILE A 301 5.68 -26.54 4.82
CA ILE A 301 4.66 -26.65 3.79
C ILE A 301 4.76 -28.01 3.09
N ALA A 302 3.62 -28.57 2.72
CA ALA A 302 3.53 -29.81 1.98
C ALA A 302 2.39 -29.75 0.95
N LEU A 303 2.53 -30.48 -0.14
CA LEU A 303 1.44 -30.71 -1.08
C LEU A 303 0.63 -31.91 -0.56
N ALA A 304 -0.67 -31.74 -0.33
CA ALA A 304 -1.58 -32.85 -0.06
C ALA A 304 -1.88 -33.58 -1.36
N GLN A 305 -0.91 -34.37 -1.82
CA GLN A 305 -0.98 -35.08 -3.09
C GLN A 305 -2.23 -35.97 -3.14
N ASP A 306 -2.94 -35.94 -4.28
CA ASP A 306 -4.17 -36.70 -4.53
C ASP A 306 -5.39 -36.35 -3.65
N HIS A 307 -5.32 -35.27 -2.86
CA HIS A 307 -6.46 -34.75 -2.09
C HIS A 307 -7.03 -33.51 -2.79
N ARG A 308 -8.36 -33.38 -2.79
CA ARG A 308 -9.09 -32.26 -3.41
C ARG A 308 -10.05 -31.58 -2.45
N GLU A 309 -10.45 -32.26 -1.38
CA GLU A 309 -11.28 -31.69 -0.33
C GLU A 309 -10.56 -31.74 1.03
N PHE A 310 -10.79 -30.73 1.88
CA PHE A 310 -10.07 -30.64 3.16
C PHE A 310 -10.34 -31.84 4.08
N ASN A 311 -11.57 -32.35 4.09
CA ASN A 311 -11.98 -33.47 4.93
C ASN A 311 -11.38 -34.83 4.53
N GLU A 312 -10.69 -34.91 3.38
CA GLU A 312 -9.94 -36.10 2.99
C GLU A 312 -8.61 -36.19 3.76
N ILE A 313 -8.12 -35.08 4.32
CA ILE A 313 -6.84 -35.02 5.03
C ILE A 313 -7.04 -35.49 6.48
N LEU A 314 -6.77 -36.77 6.72
CA LEU A 314 -6.86 -37.39 8.05
C LEU A 314 -5.67 -37.06 8.96
N ASP A 315 -4.51 -36.77 8.37
CA ASP A 315 -3.29 -36.40 9.10
C ASP A 315 -2.34 -35.61 8.20
N ALA A 316 -2.18 -34.32 8.48
CA ALA A 316 -1.26 -33.42 7.79
C ALA A 316 0.22 -33.80 7.91
N THR A 317 0.61 -34.51 8.97
CA THR A 317 2.03 -34.75 9.27
C THR A 317 2.69 -35.78 8.35
N VAL A 318 1.88 -36.54 7.59
CA VAL A 318 2.37 -37.60 6.70
C VAL A 318 2.92 -37.06 5.38
N PHE A 319 2.59 -35.82 5.02
CA PHE A 319 2.99 -35.24 3.75
C PHE A 319 4.44 -34.76 3.76
N ASP A 320 5.10 -34.80 2.60
CA ASP A 320 6.49 -34.39 2.45
C ASP A 320 6.64 -32.88 2.69
N THR A 321 7.44 -32.51 3.70
CA THR A 321 7.76 -31.13 4.08
C THR A 321 9.20 -30.73 3.75
N SER A 322 9.95 -31.58 3.03
CA SER A 322 11.37 -31.35 2.76
C SER A 322 11.66 -30.14 1.85
N SER A 323 10.68 -29.70 1.05
CA SER A 323 10.83 -28.52 0.20
C SER A 323 10.37 -27.25 0.89
N ARG A 324 11.11 -26.17 0.64
CA ARG A 324 10.75 -24.80 1.00
C ARG A 324 9.68 -24.18 0.10
N THR A 325 9.40 -24.82 -1.04
CA THR A 325 8.43 -24.36 -2.02
C THR A 325 7.58 -25.51 -2.54
N ARG A 326 6.28 -25.25 -2.75
CA ARG A 326 5.36 -26.14 -3.45
C ARG A 326 4.72 -25.38 -4.60
N THR A 327 4.73 -25.97 -5.79
CA THR A 327 3.92 -25.47 -6.91
C THR A 327 2.57 -26.15 -6.82
N LEU A 328 1.50 -25.37 -6.76
CA LEU A 328 0.13 -25.85 -6.73
C LEU A 328 -0.56 -25.53 -8.03
N LEU A 329 -1.23 -26.53 -8.60
CA LEU A 329 -2.23 -26.35 -9.64
C LEU A 329 -3.57 -25.93 -9.04
N GLU A 330 -4.48 -25.48 -9.89
CA GLU A 330 -5.88 -25.29 -9.49
C GLU A 330 -6.45 -26.59 -8.89
N GLN A 331 -7.29 -26.41 -7.87
CA GLN A 331 -7.92 -27.44 -7.06
C GLN A 331 -6.99 -28.25 -6.15
N GLU A 332 -5.68 -28.02 -6.18
CA GLU A 332 -4.75 -28.67 -5.26
C GLU A 332 -4.71 -27.99 -3.90
N ILE A 333 -4.36 -28.79 -2.88
CA ILE A 333 -4.30 -28.36 -1.48
C ILE A 333 -2.85 -28.40 -1.00
N ALA A 334 -2.40 -27.29 -0.42
CA ALA A 334 -1.22 -27.25 0.43
C ALA A 334 -1.63 -27.39 1.88
N VAL A 335 -0.80 -28.08 2.65
CA VAL A 335 -0.90 -28.10 4.11
C VAL A 335 0.32 -27.41 4.69
N LEU A 336 0.08 -26.56 5.68
CA LEU A 336 1.10 -25.74 6.32
C LEU A 336 1.08 -25.99 7.82
N GLN A 337 2.25 -25.97 8.44
CA GLN A 337 2.39 -25.83 9.89
C GLN A 337 3.00 -24.47 10.21
N ASN A 338 2.41 -23.74 11.15
CA ASN A 338 2.96 -22.47 11.60
C ASN A 338 4.00 -22.66 12.73
N SER A 339 4.73 -21.60 13.08
CA SER A 339 5.75 -21.61 14.13
C SER A 339 5.21 -21.82 15.55
N LYS A 340 3.88 -21.90 15.70
CA LYS A 340 3.17 -22.26 16.94
C LYS A 340 2.70 -23.72 16.96
N GLY A 341 2.95 -24.46 15.90
CA GLY A 341 2.59 -25.88 15.78
C GLY A 341 1.16 -26.14 15.28
N HIS A 342 0.41 -25.11 14.91
CA HIS A 342 -0.94 -25.25 14.34
C HIS A 342 -0.87 -25.58 12.84
N PHE A 343 -1.90 -26.28 12.35
CA PHE A 343 -2.02 -26.66 10.95
C PHE A 343 -3.07 -25.84 10.20
N ALA A 344 -2.78 -25.54 8.94
CA ALA A 344 -3.73 -24.98 7.98
C ALA A 344 -3.70 -25.76 6.66
N ALA A 345 -4.86 -25.92 6.05
CA ALA A 345 -5.01 -26.40 4.68
C ALA A 345 -5.45 -25.24 3.79
N VAL A 346 -4.80 -25.07 2.64
CA VAL A 346 -5.05 -24.00 1.66
C VAL A 346 -5.23 -24.62 0.29
N LYS A 347 -6.44 -24.49 -0.28
CA LYS A 347 -6.78 -24.94 -1.64
C LYS A 347 -6.66 -23.77 -2.60
N ILE A 348 -6.00 -23.99 -3.73
CA ILE A 348 -6.02 -23.05 -4.86
C ILE A 348 -7.32 -23.25 -5.62
N VAL A 349 -8.21 -22.25 -5.63
CA VAL A 349 -9.50 -22.36 -6.31
C VAL A 349 -9.34 -22.02 -7.78
N ASP A 350 -8.76 -20.86 -8.09
CA ASP A 350 -8.39 -20.45 -9.45
C ASP A 350 -7.14 -19.56 -9.45
N VAL A 351 -6.43 -19.53 -10.58
CA VAL A 351 -5.30 -18.62 -10.83
C VAL A 351 -5.58 -17.88 -12.15
N LYS A 352 -5.49 -16.56 -12.12
CA LYS A 352 -5.58 -15.71 -13.33
C LYS A 352 -4.28 -14.95 -13.52
N ASP A 353 -3.81 -14.90 -14.77
CA ASP A 353 -2.51 -14.30 -15.14
C ASP A 353 -2.61 -13.46 -16.43
N LYS A 354 -2.35 -12.16 -16.32
CA LYS A 354 -2.39 -11.24 -17.47
C LYS A 354 -1.42 -11.61 -18.57
N SER A 355 -0.25 -12.16 -18.21
CA SER A 355 0.78 -12.53 -19.17
C SER A 355 0.36 -13.72 -20.06
N HIS A 356 -0.70 -14.44 -19.66
CA HIS A 356 -1.23 -15.60 -20.35
C HIS A 356 -2.67 -15.41 -20.87
N GLY A 357 -3.14 -14.17 -20.97
CA GLY A 357 -4.37 -13.81 -21.67
C GLY A 357 -5.57 -13.50 -20.78
N ASP A 358 -5.44 -13.61 -19.45
CA ASP A 358 -6.48 -13.12 -18.54
C ASP A 358 -6.53 -11.61 -18.49
N ALA A 359 -7.68 -11.08 -18.10
CA ALA A 359 -7.84 -9.64 -17.91
C ALA A 359 -7.06 -9.11 -16.69
N ILE A 360 -6.82 -9.96 -15.69
CA ILE A 360 -6.28 -9.59 -14.37
C ILE A 360 -5.33 -10.65 -13.80
N ASP A 361 -4.46 -10.21 -12.89
CA ASP A 361 -3.69 -11.11 -12.02
C ASP A 361 -4.48 -11.30 -10.73
N GLU A 362 -4.97 -12.51 -10.49
CA GLU A 362 -5.87 -12.83 -9.38
C GLU A 362 -5.60 -14.25 -8.89
N LEU A 363 -5.55 -14.41 -7.57
CA LEU A 363 -5.48 -15.71 -6.91
C LEU A 363 -6.69 -15.84 -5.99
N HIS A 364 -7.49 -16.88 -6.20
CA HIS A 364 -8.57 -17.27 -5.29
C HIS A 364 -8.15 -18.50 -4.50
N ILE A 365 -8.19 -18.39 -3.18
CA ILE A 365 -7.95 -19.49 -2.27
C ILE A 365 -9.17 -19.80 -1.41
N SER A 366 -9.31 -21.06 -1.03
CA SER A 366 -10.11 -21.50 0.10
C SER A 366 -9.17 -22.03 1.17
N TYR A 367 -9.50 -21.85 2.45
CA TYR A 367 -8.62 -22.29 3.52
C TYR A 367 -9.37 -22.68 4.79
N TRP A 368 -8.70 -23.49 5.60
CA TRP A 368 -9.14 -23.90 6.93
C TRP A 368 -7.92 -24.04 7.86
N ILE A 369 -7.99 -23.45 9.04
CA ILE A 369 -7.03 -23.53 10.14
C ILE A 369 -7.61 -24.37 11.29
N GLN A 370 -6.82 -25.28 11.85
CA GLN A 370 -7.22 -26.13 12.97
C GLN A 370 -7.11 -25.43 14.33
N GLU A 371 -8.25 -25.28 15.00
CA GLU A 371 -8.37 -24.62 16.31
C GLU A 371 -7.77 -25.44 17.46
N ASN A 372 -7.88 -26.77 17.39
CA ASN A 372 -7.45 -27.68 18.45
C ASN A 372 -5.98 -28.15 18.29
N GLY A 373 -5.25 -27.62 17.30
CA GLY A 373 -3.89 -28.07 16.98
C GLY A 373 -3.83 -29.46 16.34
N SER A 374 -4.97 -30.05 15.96
CA SER A 374 -5.03 -31.30 15.21
C SER A 374 -4.33 -31.17 13.86
N SER A 375 -3.71 -32.26 13.41
CA SER A 375 -3.24 -32.41 12.03
C SER A 375 -4.33 -32.91 11.08
N SER A 376 -5.46 -33.38 11.61
CA SER A 376 -6.63 -33.83 10.83
C SER A 376 -7.57 -32.68 10.48
N PHE A 377 -8.12 -32.72 9.27
CA PHE A 377 -9.17 -31.83 8.75
C PHE A 377 -10.50 -32.53 8.47
N ALA A 378 -10.65 -33.79 8.91
CA ALA A 378 -11.86 -34.59 8.77
C ALA A 378 -12.93 -34.33 9.84
#